data_AF-A0A4R5AR41-F1
#
_entry.id   AF-A0A4R5AR41-F1
#
_cell.length_a   1.000
_cell.length_b   1.000
_cell.length_c   1.000
_cell.angle_alpha   90.00
_cell.angle_beta   90.00
_cell.angle_gamma   90.00
#
_symmetry.space_group_name_H-M   'P 1'
#
loop_
_entity.id
_entity.type
_entity.pdbx_description
1 polymer ?
#
loop_
_entity_poly.entity_id
_entity_poly.type
_entity_poly.pdbx_seq_one_letter_code
_entity_poly.pdbx_strand_id
1 'polypeptide(L)'
;MEQGYLDSDGGMLFIGPEAEKCFGRIHFRDLTAVFTAAPEFTVLSGRTDPMLLTERVAGPRLLLLGGYSWRVTWIDWKRRRCHVEPADGGGKAGWIGTGTGLVSFELARAARDVLLGRDPPVELTRRATAALAAVRDDLGFSVHPGGTVISRRRAGAPPSGNWRSTSSCPRWTTARCTA
;
A
#
# COMPACT_ATOMS: atom_id res chain seq x y z
N MET A 1 -17.87 -18.36 23.79
CA MET A 1 -18.67 -19.61 23.85
C MET A 1 -20.07 -19.39 23.27
N GLU A 2 -20.77 -18.29 23.59
CA GLU A 2 -22.14 -18.00 23.09
C GLU A 2 -22.34 -18.05 21.57
N GLN A 3 -21.32 -17.74 20.76
CA GLN A 3 -21.42 -17.83 19.29
C GLN A 3 -20.96 -19.18 18.70
N GLY A 4 -20.60 -20.19 19.51
CA GLY A 4 -20.23 -21.54 19.03
C GLY A 4 -18.88 -21.68 18.32
N TYR A 5 -18.07 -20.61 18.27
CA TYR A 5 -16.73 -20.63 17.64
C TYR A 5 -15.65 -21.30 18.50
N LEU A 6 -15.82 -21.32 19.82
CA LEU A 6 -14.89 -21.93 20.77
C LEU A 6 -15.67 -22.77 21.78
N ASP A 7 -15.16 -23.95 22.05
CA ASP A 7 -15.63 -24.89 23.07
C ASP A 7 -14.58 -25.02 24.19
N SER A 8 -14.98 -25.43 25.38
CA SER A 8 -14.07 -25.60 26.51
C SER A 8 -14.28 -26.92 27.23
N ASP A 9 -13.21 -27.68 27.39
CA ASP A 9 -13.18 -28.88 28.24
C ASP A 9 -11.91 -28.88 29.09
N GLY A 10 -12.05 -29.17 30.39
CA GLY A 10 -10.92 -29.26 31.32
C GLY A 10 -10.04 -28.01 31.42
N GLY A 11 -10.57 -26.81 31.15
CA GLY A 11 -9.79 -25.56 31.12
C GLY A 11 -8.98 -25.34 29.83
N MET A 12 -9.14 -26.22 28.84
CA MET A 12 -8.54 -26.10 27.52
C MET A 12 -9.61 -25.65 26.52
N LEU A 13 -9.23 -24.74 25.60
CA LEU A 13 -10.13 -24.22 24.58
C LEU A 13 -9.91 -24.96 23.26
N PHE A 14 -11.01 -25.41 22.66
CA PHE A 14 -11.04 -26.11 21.38
C PHE A 14 -11.84 -25.31 20.35
N ILE A 15 -11.61 -25.61 19.08
CA ILE A 15 -12.40 -25.04 17.99
C ILE A 15 -13.82 -25.59 18.07
N GLY A 16 -14.81 -24.70 18.19
CA GLY A 16 -16.21 -25.08 18.29
C GLY A 16 -16.85 -25.41 16.93
N PRO A 17 -18.03 -26.05 16.92
CA PRO A 17 -18.69 -26.53 15.70
C PRO A 17 -19.06 -25.43 14.71
N GLU A 18 -19.32 -24.19 15.16
CA GLU A 18 -19.57 -23.08 14.22
C GLU A 18 -18.29 -22.61 13.54
N ALA A 19 -17.15 -22.66 14.22
CA ALA A 19 -15.86 -22.39 13.60
C ALA A 19 -15.51 -23.45 12.55
N GLU A 20 -15.83 -24.72 12.79
CA GLU A 20 -15.63 -25.80 11.81
C GLU A 20 -16.52 -25.63 10.57
N LYS A 21 -17.79 -25.27 10.74
CA LYS A 21 -18.68 -24.98 9.61
C LYS A 21 -18.22 -23.78 8.78
N CYS A 22 -17.78 -22.71 9.44
CA CYS A 22 -17.38 -21.47 8.78
C CYS A 22 -15.98 -21.56 8.13
N PHE A 23 -15.01 -22.19 8.81
CA PHE A 23 -13.59 -22.11 8.46
C PHE A 23 -12.92 -23.49 8.26
N GLY A 24 -13.57 -24.60 8.61
CA GLY A 24 -13.00 -25.96 8.56
C GLY A 24 -12.83 -26.56 7.17
N ARG A 25 -13.42 -25.96 6.12
CA ARG A 25 -13.45 -26.50 4.74
C ARG A 25 -12.07 -26.83 4.17
N ILE A 26 -11.02 -26.12 4.61
CA ILE A 26 -9.63 -26.40 4.26
C ILE A 26 -8.78 -26.30 5.53
N HIS A 27 -9.06 -27.12 6.55
CA HIS A 27 -8.30 -27.18 7.80
C HIS A 27 -8.04 -25.82 8.45
N PHE A 28 -9.05 -24.95 8.51
CA PHE A 28 -8.90 -23.62 9.12
C PHE A 28 -7.81 -22.77 8.46
N ARG A 29 -7.50 -23.00 7.17
CA ARG A 29 -6.51 -22.25 6.40
C ARG A 29 -6.75 -20.74 6.46
N ASP A 30 -7.99 -20.30 6.44
CA ASP A 30 -8.33 -18.87 6.52
C ASP A 30 -8.02 -18.25 7.90
N LEU A 31 -7.96 -19.07 8.95
CA LEU A 31 -7.54 -18.67 10.30
C LEU A 31 -6.03 -18.82 10.53
N THR A 32 -5.35 -19.70 9.78
CA THR A 32 -3.95 -20.10 10.01
C THR A 32 -2.98 -19.61 8.93
N ALA A 33 -3.47 -19.03 7.83
CA ALA A 33 -2.63 -18.49 6.77
C ALA A 33 -1.96 -17.17 7.21
N VAL A 34 -0.70 -17.26 7.65
CA VAL A 34 0.20 -16.11 7.87
C VAL A 34 0.55 -15.41 6.55
N PHE A 35 0.42 -16.12 5.42
CA PHE A 35 0.67 -15.61 4.07
C PHE A 35 -0.56 -15.78 3.18
N THR A 36 -1.48 -14.82 3.25
CA THR A 36 -2.42 -14.63 2.15
C THR A 36 -1.65 -14.02 0.98
N ALA A 37 -1.49 -14.77 -0.12
CA ALA A 37 -0.92 -14.20 -1.33
C ALA A 37 -1.71 -12.92 -1.68
N ALA A 38 -1.00 -11.80 -1.86
CA ALA A 38 -1.64 -10.56 -2.26
C ALA A 38 -2.45 -10.82 -3.55
N PRO A 39 -3.70 -10.33 -3.64
CA PRO A 39 -4.50 -10.55 -4.83
C PRO A 39 -3.77 -9.93 -6.02
N GLU A 40 -3.51 -10.71 -7.07
CA GLU A 40 -2.92 -10.23 -8.32
C GLU A 40 -3.93 -10.33 -9.46
N PHE A 41 -3.80 -9.45 -10.45
CA PHE A 41 -4.58 -9.52 -11.69
C PHE A 41 -3.77 -10.19 -12.78
N THR A 42 -4.38 -11.15 -13.46
CA THR A 42 -3.82 -11.69 -14.70
C THR A 42 -4.08 -10.68 -15.82
N VAL A 43 -3.01 -10.08 -16.32
CA VAL A 43 -3.02 -9.39 -17.61
C VAL A 43 -2.93 -10.49 -18.66
N LEU A 44 -3.67 -10.40 -19.77
CA LEU A 44 -3.54 -11.38 -20.87
C LEU A 44 -2.19 -11.27 -21.64
N SER A 45 -1.14 -10.86 -20.94
CA SER A 45 0.28 -10.78 -21.31
C SER A 45 1.21 -10.84 -20.05
N GLY A 46 0.70 -11.17 -18.85
CA GLY A 46 1.51 -11.21 -17.61
C GLY A 46 0.70 -11.11 -16.31
N ARG A 47 1.36 -10.78 -15.18
CA ARG A 47 0.69 -10.49 -13.89
C ARG A 47 0.96 -9.04 -13.49
N THR A 48 -0.04 -8.37 -12.91
CA THR A 48 0.09 -6.98 -12.46
C THR A 48 -0.63 -6.75 -11.14
N ASP A 49 -0.21 -5.69 -10.45
CA ASP A 49 -0.75 -5.27 -9.18
C ASP A 49 -2.15 -4.62 -9.35
N PRO A 50 -3.17 -5.02 -8.58
CA PRO A 50 -4.48 -4.38 -8.60
C PRO A 50 -4.45 -2.87 -8.29
N MET A 51 -3.48 -2.37 -7.54
CA MET A 51 -3.40 -0.94 -7.21
C MET A 51 -3.18 -0.07 -8.44
N LEU A 52 -2.44 -0.56 -9.44
CA LEU A 52 -2.30 0.13 -10.72
C LEU A 52 -3.63 0.24 -11.48
N LEU A 53 -4.56 -0.69 -11.19
CA LEU A 53 -5.90 -0.73 -11.79
C LEU A 53 -6.95 0.06 -10.99
N THR A 54 -6.66 0.47 -9.75
CA THR A 54 -7.57 1.29 -8.93
C THR A 54 -7.19 2.76 -8.89
N GLU A 55 -5.95 3.12 -9.25
CA GLU A 55 -5.51 4.52 -9.30
C GLU A 55 -6.31 5.32 -10.33
N ARG A 56 -6.79 6.52 -9.94
CA ARG A 56 -7.40 7.47 -10.89
C ARG A 56 -6.32 8.02 -11.82
N VAL A 57 -6.48 7.81 -13.12
CA VAL A 57 -5.58 8.31 -14.16
C VAL A 57 -6.36 9.26 -15.07
N ALA A 58 -5.75 10.38 -15.45
CA ALA A 58 -6.26 11.23 -16.52
C ALA A 58 -5.75 10.69 -17.86
N GLY A 59 -6.66 10.30 -18.76
CA GLY A 59 -6.31 9.70 -20.05
C GLY A 59 -6.23 8.17 -20.04
N PRO A 60 -5.68 7.55 -21.10
CA PRO A 60 -5.61 6.10 -21.22
C PRO A 60 -4.70 5.52 -20.14
N ARG A 61 -5.18 4.47 -19.45
CA ARG A 61 -4.37 3.79 -18.45
C ARG A 61 -3.35 2.90 -19.14
N LEU A 62 -2.07 3.22 -18.96
CA LEU A 62 -0.94 2.48 -19.52
C LEU A 62 -0.20 1.73 -18.40
N LEU A 63 0.07 0.45 -18.61
CA LEU A 63 0.85 -0.42 -17.74
C LEU A 63 2.19 -0.73 -18.41
N LEU A 64 3.26 -0.78 -17.63
CA LEU A 64 4.56 -1.22 -18.10
C LEU A 64 4.81 -2.64 -17.59
N LEU A 65 4.84 -3.63 -18.48
CA LEU A 65 4.99 -5.05 -18.15
C LEU A 65 5.95 -5.72 -19.13
N GLY A 66 6.98 -6.39 -18.60
CA GLY A 66 7.98 -7.07 -19.41
C GLY A 66 8.79 -6.14 -20.33
N GLY A 67 8.91 -4.86 -19.98
CA GLY A 67 9.55 -3.85 -20.84
C GLY A 67 8.67 -3.28 -21.95
N TYR A 68 7.44 -3.77 -22.09
CA TYR A 68 6.47 -3.28 -23.07
C TYR A 68 5.37 -2.44 -22.43
N SER A 69 4.87 -1.48 -23.19
CA SER A 69 3.76 -0.61 -22.77
C SER A 69 2.43 -1.22 -23.22
N TRP A 70 1.48 -1.27 -22.31
CA TRP A 70 0.19 -1.92 -22.50
C TRP A 70 -0.94 -0.95 -22.12
N ARG A 71 -1.86 -0.68 -23.04
CA ARG A 71 -3.07 0.09 -22.77
C ARG A 71 -4.16 -0.80 -22.21
N VAL A 72 -4.67 -0.47 -21.02
CA VAL A 72 -5.80 -1.17 -20.41
C VAL A 72 -7.09 -0.79 -21.12
N THR A 73 -7.77 -1.78 -21.69
CA THR A 73 -9.06 -1.61 -22.37
C THR A 73 -10.22 -1.94 -21.46
N TRP A 74 -10.14 -3.06 -20.75
CA TRP A 74 -11.21 -3.54 -19.87
C TRP A 74 -10.68 -4.34 -18.67
N ILE A 75 -11.38 -4.26 -17.55
CA ILE A 75 -11.01 -4.93 -16.30
C ILE A 75 -12.18 -5.78 -15.81
N ASP A 76 -11.95 -7.08 -15.74
CA ASP A 76 -12.85 -8.04 -15.10
C ASP A 76 -12.47 -8.20 -13.62
N TRP A 77 -13.14 -7.45 -12.75
CA TRP A 77 -12.93 -7.57 -11.30
C TRP A 77 -13.33 -8.93 -10.75
N LYS A 78 -14.37 -9.56 -11.33
CA LYS A 78 -14.89 -10.85 -10.86
C LYS A 78 -13.92 -11.99 -11.18
N ARG A 79 -13.30 -11.95 -12.36
CA ARG A 79 -12.32 -12.96 -12.80
C ARG A 79 -10.87 -12.58 -12.48
N ARG A 80 -10.63 -11.40 -11.91
CA ARG A 80 -9.30 -10.82 -11.68
C ARG A 80 -8.45 -10.77 -12.96
N ARG A 81 -9.05 -10.30 -14.06
CA ARG A 81 -8.39 -10.22 -15.37
C ARG A 81 -8.37 -8.80 -15.90
N CYS A 82 -7.27 -8.43 -16.53
CA CYS A 82 -7.12 -7.16 -17.22
C CYS A 82 -6.84 -7.41 -18.70
N HIS A 83 -7.67 -6.84 -19.56
CA HIS A 83 -7.50 -6.87 -21.00
C HIS A 83 -6.70 -5.66 -21.44
N VAL A 84 -5.72 -5.91 -22.28
CA VAL A 84 -4.76 -4.89 -22.72
C VAL A 84 -4.48 -5.00 -24.19
N GLU A 85 -4.11 -3.87 -24.79
CA GLU A 85 -3.58 -3.76 -26.15
C GLU A 85 -2.16 -3.18 -26.10
N PRO A 86 -1.30 -3.48 -27.08
CA PRO A 86 0.00 -2.82 -27.19
C PRO A 86 -0.12 -1.30 -27.26
N ALA A 87 0.82 -0.59 -26.65
CA ALA A 87 0.95 0.86 -26.73
C ALA A 87 2.37 1.25 -27.12
N ASP A 88 2.50 2.37 -27.83
CA ASP A 88 3.79 2.82 -28.39
C ASP A 88 4.79 3.29 -27.32
N GLY A 89 4.33 3.57 -26.11
CA GLY A 89 5.21 3.94 -25.00
C GLY A 89 4.50 4.38 -23.73
N GLY A 90 5.27 4.52 -22.66
CA GLY A 90 4.82 5.00 -21.35
C GLY A 90 4.28 3.90 -20.43
N GLY A 91 3.46 4.32 -19.48
CA GLY A 91 2.84 3.42 -18.51
C GLY A 91 3.61 3.28 -17.20
N LYS A 92 2.87 2.81 -16.21
CA LYS A 92 3.38 2.63 -14.84
C LYS A 92 3.68 1.17 -14.60
N ALA A 93 4.89 0.91 -14.08
CA ALA A 93 5.19 -0.32 -13.37
C ALA A 93 5.01 -0.05 -11.87
N GLY A 94 4.33 -0.95 -11.19
CA GLY A 94 4.13 -0.90 -9.75
C GLY A 94 4.39 -2.27 -9.19
N TRP A 95 5.30 -2.34 -8.22
CA TRP A 95 5.58 -3.54 -7.46
C TRP A 95 5.21 -3.24 -6.02
N ILE A 96 4.10 -3.79 -5.51
CA ILE A 96 3.94 -3.88 -4.05
C ILE A 96 4.84 -5.03 -3.60
N GLY A 97 6.06 -4.68 -3.19
CA GLY A 97 6.80 -5.54 -2.27
C GLY A 97 6.00 -5.65 -0.98
N THR A 98 5.88 -6.86 -0.43
CA THR A 98 5.13 -7.19 0.79
C THR A 98 5.58 -6.43 2.07
N GLY A 99 6.50 -5.48 1.98
CA GLY A 99 7.03 -4.71 3.11
C GLY A 99 7.09 -3.18 2.93
N THR A 100 6.68 -2.62 1.79
CA THR A 100 6.81 -1.16 1.56
C THR A 100 5.84 -0.31 2.40
N GLY A 101 4.85 -0.94 3.03
CA GLY A 101 3.88 -0.27 3.93
C GLY A 101 4.15 -0.44 5.43
N LEU A 102 5.13 -1.27 5.83
CA LEU A 102 5.43 -1.59 7.23
C LEU A 102 6.83 -1.09 7.61
N VAL A 103 7.00 0.24 7.63
CA VAL A 103 8.15 0.82 8.33
C VAL A 103 7.84 0.90 9.82
N SER A 104 8.81 0.56 10.67
CA SER A 104 8.64 0.71 12.12
C SER A 104 8.41 2.17 12.49
N PHE A 105 7.74 2.41 13.63
CA PHE A 105 7.52 3.75 14.15
C PHE A 105 8.84 4.54 14.29
N GLU A 106 9.90 3.86 14.77
CA GLU A 106 11.23 4.44 14.93
C GLU A 106 11.83 4.86 13.59
N LEU A 107 11.73 4.02 12.57
CA LEU A 107 12.25 4.32 11.23
C LEU A 107 11.47 5.48 10.58
N ALA A 108 10.15 5.49 10.73
CA ALA A 108 9.31 6.60 10.24
C ALA A 108 9.65 7.92 10.94
N ARG A 109 9.91 7.89 12.26
CA ARG A 109 10.32 9.06 13.03
C ARG A 109 11.72 9.55 12.65
N ALA A 110 12.68 8.64 12.45
CA ALA A 110 14.01 8.98 11.99
C ALA A 110 13.98 9.65 10.61
N ALA A 111 13.19 9.11 9.67
CA ALA A 111 12.99 9.72 8.36
C ALA A 111 12.38 11.12 8.47
N ARG A 112 11.37 11.31 9.33
CA ARG A 112 10.80 12.63 9.62
C ARG A 112 11.84 13.60 10.17
N ASP A 113 12.65 13.19 11.14
CA ASP A 113 13.66 14.06 11.74
C ASP A 113 14.71 14.48 10.71
N VAL A 114 15.05 13.59 9.79
CA VAL A 114 15.94 13.90 8.66
C VAL A 114 15.32 14.93 7.72
N LEU A 115 14.03 14.80 7.41
CA LEU A 115 13.28 15.80 6.62
C LEU A 115 13.18 17.15 7.34
N LEU A 116 13.14 17.16 8.67
CA LEU A 116 13.16 18.38 9.51
C LEU A 116 14.58 18.98 9.68
N GLY A 117 15.59 18.43 9.00
CA GLY A 117 16.94 19.01 8.94
C GLY A 117 17.98 18.28 9.79
N ARG A 118 17.64 17.18 10.47
CA ARG A 118 18.65 16.35 11.14
C ARG A 118 19.51 15.64 10.10
N ASP A 119 20.82 15.78 10.19
CA ASP A 119 21.71 15.00 9.33
C ASP A 119 21.96 13.60 9.94
N PRO A 120 21.94 12.54 9.11
CA PRO A 120 22.20 11.19 9.59
C PRO A 120 23.68 11.06 10.03
N PRO A 121 23.98 10.28 11.07
CA PRO A 121 25.34 10.16 11.62
C PRO A 121 26.21 9.20 10.79
N VAL A 122 26.30 9.45 9.49
CA VAL A 122 27.09 8.66 8.53
C VAL A 122 27.75 9.59 7.51
N GLU A 123 28.88 9.16 6.94
CA GLU A 123 29.49 9.89 5.84
C GLU A 123 28.61 9.83 4.58
N LEU A 124 28.26 11.00 4.05
CA LEU A 124 27.46 11.12 2.85
C LEU A 124 28.33 11.43 1.65
N THR A 125 28.14 10.66 0.57
CA THR A 125 28.68 11.02 -0.74
C THR A 125 28.04 12.32 -1.24
N ARG A 126 28.74 13.07 -2.10
CA ARG A 126 28.23 14.31 -2.71
C ARG A 126 26.86 14.15 -3.37
N ARG A 127 26.64 13.03 -4.07
CA ARG A 127 25.34 12.70 -4.69
C ARG A 127 24.24 12.46 -3.66
N ALA A 128 24.57 11.87 -2.51
CA ALA A 128 23.61 11.62 -1.44
C ALA A 128 23.22 12.93 -0.75
N THR A 129 24.18 13.83 -0.51
CA THR A 129 23.91 15.18 0.02
C THR A 129 23.00 15.98 -0.91
N ALA A 130 23.27 15.97 -2.21
CA ALA A 130 22.45 16.66 -3.20
C ALA A 130 21.03 16.07 -3.28
N ALA A 131 20.90 14.75 -3.27
CA ALA A 131 19.59 14.08 -3.24
C ALA A 131 18.83 14.40 -1.96
N LEU A 132 19.49 14.43 -0.80
CA LEU A 132 18.86 14.74 0.48
C LEU A 132 18.33 16.18 0.53
N ALA A 133 19.10 17.14 -0.02
CA ALA A 133 18.66 18.52 -0.15
C ALA A 133 17.40 18.63 -1.01
N ALA A 134 17.40 18.01 -2.20
CA ALA A 134 16.24 17.99 -3.09
C ALA A 134 15.00 17.37 -2.42
N VAL A 135 15.19 16.26 -1.68
CA VAL A 135 14.09 15.60 -0.95
C VAL A 135 13.54 16.48 0.18
N ARG A 136 14.39 17.22 0.89
CA ARG A 136 13.95 18.17 1.93
C ARG A 136 13.14 19.31 1.33
N ASP A 137 13.55 19.84 0.18
CA ASP A 137 12.81 20.89 -0.53
C ASP A 137 11.45 20.37 -1.03
N ASP A 138 11.44 19.18 -1.65
CA ASP A 138 10.24 18.59 -2.22
C ASP A 138 9.23 18.12 -1.17
N LEU A 139 9.70 17.58 -0.04
CA LEU A 139 8.85 16.94 0.97
C LEU A 139 8.75 17.72 2.28
N GLY A 140 9.40 18.87 2.42
CA GLY A 140 9.37 19.67 3.65
C GLY A 140 7.95 20.03 4.09
N PHE A 141 7.03 20.26 3.16
CA PHE A 141 5.62 20.55 3.45
C PHE A 141 4.86 19.38 4.10
N SER A 142 5.40 18.16 4.05
CA SER A 142 4.75 16.94 4.54
C SER A 142 5.08 16.61 6.00
N VAL A 143 6.02 17.35 6.62
CA VAL A 143 6.45 17.13 8.01
C VAL A 143 6.30 18.40 8.85
N HIS A 144 5.99 18.23 10.14
CA HIS A 144 5.92 19.33 11.08
C HIS A 144 6.53 18.91 12.42
N PRO A 145 7.33 19.77 13.09
CA PRO A 145 7.99 19.43 14.36
C PRO A 145 6.99 19.14 15.49
N GLY A 146 5.80 19.75 15.44
CA GLY A 146 4.77 19.62 16.48
C GLY A 146 3.69 18.56 16.24
N GLY A 147 3.68 17.82 15.12
CA GLY A 147 2.65 16.80 14.92
C GLY A 147 2.47 16.30 13.49
N THR A 148 1.40 15.53 13.30
CA THR A 148 1.01 14.94 12.00
C THR A 148 0.47 16.01 11.06
N VAL A 149 0.94 16.00 9.82
CA VAL A 149 0.48 16.91 8.77
C VAL A 149 -0.60 16.24 7.94
N ILE A 150 -1.74 16.93 7.77
CA ILE A 150 -2.79 16.52 6.83
C ILE A 150 -2.78 17.51 5.68
N SER A 151 -2.31 17.09 4.51
CA SER A 151 -2.32 17.91 3.30
C SER A 151 -3.56 17.61 2.45
N ARG A 152 -4.24 18.66 1.99
CA ARG A 152 -5.32 18.54 1.00
C ARG A 152 -4.72 18.67 -0.39
N ARG A 153 -4.61 17.55 -1.10
CA ARG A 153 -4.23 17.57 -2.52
C ARG A 153 -5.46 17.90 -3.37
N ARG A 154 -5.41 19.00 -4.14
CA ARG A 154 -6.42 19.26 -5.18
C ARG A 154 -6.38 18.11 -6.20
N ALA A 155 -7.54 17.58 -6.56
CA ALA A 155 -7.65 16.58 -7.62
C ALA A 155 -7.07 17.16 -8.92
N GLY A 156 -5.98 16.58 -9.43
CA GLY A 156 -5.37 16.97 -10.72
C GLY A 156 -3.86 17.24 -10.71
N ALA A 157 -3.19 17.35 -9.55
CA ALA A 157 -1.73 17.45 -9.54
C ALA A 157 -1.08 16.11 -9.93
N PRO A 158 -0.05 16.06 -10.79
CA PRO A 158 0.69 14.82 -11.06
C PRO A 158 1.36 14.32 -9.77
N PRO A 159 1.44 13.00 -9.51
CA PRO A 159 2.20 12.49 -8.38
C PRO A 159 3.68 12.77 -8.62
N SER A 160 4.26 13.70 -7.85
CA SER A 160 5.67 13.60 -7.52
C SER A 160 5.87 12.25 -6.82
N GLY A 161 6.92 11.53 -7.20
CA GLY A 161 7.16 10.15 -6.76
C GLY A 161 7.13 10.05 -5.24
N ASN A 162 5.98 9.67 -4.70
CA ASN A 162 5.75 9.67 -3.27
C ASN A 162 5.95 8.27 -2.72
N TRP A 163 6.88 8.14 -1.79
CA TRP A 163 6.85 7.06 -0.81
C TRP A 163 5.51 7.13 -0.07
N ARG A 164 4.64 6.16 -0.33
CA ARG A 164 3.33 6.07 0.33
C ARG A 164 3.48 5.29 1.63
N SER A 165 3.64 5.98 2.76
CA SER A 165 3.16 5.43 4.03
C SER A 165 1.64 5.51 4.01
N THR A 166 0.98 4.43 3.60
CA THR A 166 -0.49 4.39 3.53
C THR A 166 -1.02 4.00 4.91
N SER A 167 -1.16 4.95 5.83
CA SER A 167 -2.08 4.78 6.95
C SER A 167 -3.49 5.04 6.43
N SER A 168 -4.09 4.03 5.81
CA SER A 168 -5.50 4.08 5.44
C SER A 168 -6.36 3.92 6.69
N CYS A 169 -7.00 5.00 7.13
CA CYS A 169 -8.16 4.91 8.02
C CYS A 169 -9.36 5.57 7.30
N PRO A 170 -10.44 4.83 6.99
CA PRO A 170 -11.56 5.36 6.23
C PRO A 170 -12.58 6.05 7.14
N ARG A 171 -12.92 7.32 6.81
CA ARG A 171 -14.15 8.07 7.17
C ARG A 171 -14.35 8.29 8.69
N TRP A 172 -14.40 9.51 9.22
CA TRP A 172 -15.52 10.46 9.13
C TRP A 172 -15.14 11.84 9.72
N THR A 173 -15.89 12.84 9.24
CA THR A 173 -16.34 14.12 9.82
C THR A 173 -15.42 14.97 10.72
N THR A 174 -15.28 16.21 10.28
CA THR A 174 -14.72 17.41 10.92
C THR A 174 -14.99 17.53 12.43
N ALA A 175 -13.93 17.62 13.23
CA ALA A 175 -13.88 18.44 14.45
C ALA A 175 -12.42 18.66 14.87
N ARG A 176 -12.08 19.90 15.23
CA ARG A 176 -10.81 20.25 15.88
C ARG A 176 -10.90 19.81 17.34
N CYS A 177 -9.89 19.10 17.84
CA CYS A 177 -9.61 19.05 19.26
C CYS A 177 -8.17 19.53 19.48
N THR A 178 -8.05 20.74 20.01
CA THR A 178 -6.92 21.19 20.80
C THR A 178 -6.94 20.43 22.13
N ALA A 179 -5.78 19.95 22.56
CA ALA A 179 -5.46 19.74 23.96
C ALA A 179 -4.39 20.76 24.34
#